data_AF-A0A6I7PNX0-F1
#
_entry.id   AF-A0A6I7PNX0-F1
#
_cell.length_a   1.000
_cell.length_b   1.000
_cell.length_c   1.000
_cell.angle_alpha   90.00
_cell.angle_beta   90.00
_cell.angle_gamma   90.00
#
_symmetry.space_group_name_H-M   'P 1'
#
loop_
_entity.id
_entity.type
_entity.pdbx_description
1 polymer ?
#
loop_
_entity_poly.entity_id
_entity_poly.type
_entity_poly.pdbx_seq_one_letter_code
_entity_poly.pdbx_strand_id
1 'polypeptide(L)' 'MRTTSDDRAGCYLADQLERDLRNDPGSAQHTTLLVWMATEAMERASTLDVRPETRRRLLDLVDEARSRVRAHRLGRTG' A
#
# COMPACT_ATOMS: atom_id res chain seq x y z
N MET A 1 3.65 -13.08 23.83
CA MET A 1 2.95 -13.54 22.60
C MET A 1 2.33 -12.34 21.88
N ARG A 2 3.13 -11.56 21.12
CA ARG A 2 2.65 -10.35 20.41
C ARG A 2 2.81 -10.43 18.88
N THR A 3 3.65 -11.35 18.40
CA THR A 3 4.09 -11.48 17.00
C THR A 3 2.99 -11.93 16.03
N THR A 4 2.05 -12.78 16.46
CA THR A 4 1.00 -13.31 15.56
C THR A 4 -0.04 -12.27 15.16
N SER A 5 -0.29 -11.26 15.99
CA SER A 5 -1.30 -10.22 15.72
C SER A 5 -0.79 -9.18 14.73
N ASP A 6 0.47 -8.77 14.88
CA ASP A 6 1.11 -7.79 14.00
C ASP A 6 1.32 -8.38 12.60
N ASP A 7 1.70 -9.65 12.50
CA ASP A 7 1.80 -10.35 11.22
C ASP A 7 0.45 -10.43 10.48
N ARG A 8 -0.65 -10.73 11.21
CA ARG A 8 -1.99 -10.71 10.63
C ARG A 8 -2.41 -9.32 10.16
N ALA A 9 -2.08 -8.27 10.92
CA ALA A 9 -2.38 -6.90 10.54
C ALA A 9 -1.59 -6.48 9.27
N GLY A 10 -0.31 -6.84 9.19
CA GLY A 10 0.51 -6.61 8.00
C GLY A 10 -0.02 -7.32 6.76
N CYS A 11 -0.44 -8.59 6.90
CA CYS A 11 -1.05 -9.34 5.81
C CYS A 11 -2.37 -8.71 5.35
N TYR A 12 -3.25 -8.32 6.29
CA TYR A 12 -4.53 -7.68 5.96
C TYR A 12 -4.35 -6.37 5.19
N LEU A 13 -3.40 -5.52 5.63
CA LEU A 13 -3.10 -4.26 4.95
C LEU A 13 -2.54 -4.49 3.53
N ALA A 14 -1.69 -5.50 3.35
CA ALA A 14 -1.17 -5.86 2.03
C ALA A 14 -2.30 -6.32 1.09
N ASP A 15 -3.22 -7.15 1.57
CA ASP A 15 -4.35 -7.63 0.78
C ASP A 15 -5.31 -6.49 0.40
N GLN A 16 -5.51 -5.52 1.29
CA GLN A 16 -6.33 -4.34 1.00
C GLN A 16 -5.67 -3.46 -0.07
N LEU A 17 -4.39 -3.11 0.09
CA LEU A 17 -3.67 -2.29 -0.87
C LEU A 17 -3.59 -2.96 -2.25
N GLU A 18 -3.37 -4.27 -2.30
CA GLU A 18 -3.41 -5.04 -3.54
C GLU A 18 -4.78 -5.00 -4.21
N ARG A 19 -5.87 -5.13 -3.45
CA ARG A 19 -7.22 -5.03 -3.99
C ARG A 19 -7.49 -3.65 -4.57
N ASP A 20 -7.08 -2.60 -3.89
CA ASP A 20 -7.31 -1.22 -4.34
C ASP A 20 -6.44 -0.87 -5.55
N LEU A 21 -5.23 -1.42 -5.64
CA LEU A 21 -4.44 -1.37 -6.87
C LEU A 21 -5.14 -2.12 -8.02
N ARG A 22 -5.65 -3.33 -7.80
CA ARG A 22 -6.34 -4.06 -8.89
C ARG A 22 -7.61 -3.36 -9.39
N ASN A 23 -8.32 -2.64 -8.52
CA ASN A 23 -9.57 -1.97 -8.84
C ASN A 23 -9.44 -0.46 -9.10
N ASP A 24 -8.26 -0.01 -9.53
CA ASP A 24 -7.97 1.41 -9.74
C ASP A 24 -8.89 2.04 -10.81
N PRO A 25 -9.86 2.90 -10.42
CA PRO A 25 -10.75 3.58 -11.33
C PRO A 25 -10.07 4.81 -11.97
N GLY A 26 -8.81 5.11 -11.65
CA GLY A 26 -8.07 6.27 -12.17
C GLY A 26 -8.62 7.62 -11.67
N SER A 27 -9.46 7.62 -10.63
CA SER A 27 -10.06 8.85 -10.09
C SER A 27 -9.12 9.56 -9.11
N ALA A 28 -9.28 10.88 -8.97
CA ALA A 28 -8.52 11.67 -8.00
C ALA A 28 -8.77 11.24 -6.54
N GLN A 29 -9.99 10.78 -6.23
CA GLN A 29 -10.34 10.25 -4.91
C GLN A 29 -9.59 8.94 -4.64
N HIS A 30 -9.54 8.05 -5.63
CA HIS A 30 -8.82 6.78 -5.51
C HIS A 30 -7.31 6.99 -5.40
N THR A 31 -6.77 7.92 -6.19
CA THR A 31 -5.36 8.30 -6.11
C THR A 31 -5.01 8.82 -4.71
N THR A 32 -5.90 9.61 -4.09
CA THR A 32 -5.73 10.07 -2.70
C THR A 32 -5.76 8.91 -1.70
N LEU A 33 -6.68 7.96 -1.88
CA LEU A 33 -6.74 6.74 -1.06
C LEU A 33 -5.45 5.91 -1.17
N LEU A 34 -4.94 5.68 -2.39
CA LEU A 34 -3.69 4.96 -2.63
C LEU A 34 -2.49 5.63 -1.93
N VAL A 35 -2.41 6.96 -1.94
CA VAL A 35 -1.36 7.69 -1.20
C VAL A 35 -1.47 7.46 0.30
N TRP A 36 -2.68 7.57 0.85
CA TRP A 36 -2.92 7.36 2.28
C TRP A 36 -2.55 5.93 2.70
N MET A 37 -3.04 4.92 1.99
CA MET A 37 -2.74 3.52 2.29
C MET A 37 -1.27 3.18 2.10
N ALA A 38 -0.61 3.71 1.08
CA ALA A 38 0.82 3.49 0.89
C ALA A 38 1.66 4.09 2.03
N THR A 39 1.20 5.23 2.57
CA THR A 39 1.83 5.86 3.74
C THR A 39 1.63 5.01 4.99
N GLU A 40 0.40 4.55 5.23
CA GLU A 40 0.10 3.66 6.36
C GLU A 40 0.88 2.35 6.24
N ALA A 41 0.92 1.72 5.07
CA ALA A 41 1.67 0.51 4.81
C ALA A 41 3.17 0.66 5.11
N MET A 42 3.77 1.80 4.76
CA MET A 42 5.18 2.07 5.06
C MET A 42 5.42 2.26 6.56
N GLU A 43 4.55 2.97 7.26
CA GLU A 43 4.63 3.17 8.72
C GLU A 43 4.48 1.82 9.44
N ARG A 44 3.50 1.01 9.04
CA ARG A 44 3.26 -0.32 9.59
C ARG A 44 4.39 -1.29 9.29
N ALA A 45 4.92 -1.30 8.07
CA ALA A 45 6.09 -2.10 7.72
C ALA A 45 7.32 -1.77 8.59
N SER A 46 7.42 -0.52 9.06
CA SER A 46 8.53 -0.03 9.91
C SER A 46 8.31 -0.26 11.40
N THR A 47 7.06 -0.37 11.86
CA THR A 47 6.67 -0.41 13.28
C THR A 47 6.17 -1.77 13.75
N LEU A 48 5.54 -2.55 12.88
CA LEU A 48 5.03 -3.89 13.19
C LEU A 48 6.16 -4.92 13.16
N ASP A 49 6.13 -5.85 14.11
CA ASP A 49 6.95 -7.07 14.09
C ASP A 49 6.31 -8.11 13.16
N VAL A 50 6.26 -7.77 11.87
CA VAL A 50 5.76 -8.61 10.78
C VAL A 50 6.88 -9.47 10.21
N ARG A 51 6.52 -10.61 9.63
CA ARG A 51 7.50 -11.45 8.93
C ARG A 51 8.18 -10.68 7.78
N PRO A 52 9.46 -10.98 7.49
CA PRO A 52 10.19 -10.31 6.40
C PRO A 52 9.49 -10.38 5.04
N GLU A 53 8.81 -11.48 4.76
CA GLU A 53 8.03 -11.67 3.53
C GLU A 53 6.84 -10.71 3.44
N THR A 54 6.07 -10.58 4.53
CA THR A 54 4.96 -9.62 4.65
C THR A 54 5.46 -8.19 4.51
N ARG A 55 6.59 -7.86 5.16
CA ARG A 55 7.23 -6.55 5.04
C ARG A 55 7.63 -6.26 3.59
N ARG A 56 8.29 -7.21 2.92
CA ARG A 56 8.70 -7.06 1.52
C ARG A 56 7.49 -6.85 0.59
N ARG A 57 6.45 -7.66 0.75
CA ARG A 57 5.21 -7.52 -0.01
C ARG A 57 4.56 -6.15 0.18
N LEU A 58 4.51 -5.63 1.41
CA LEU A 58 4.01 -4.27 1.66
C LEU A 58 4.84 -3.20 0.93
N LEU A 59 6.17 -3.29 0.97
CA LEU A 59 7.04 -2.32 0.30
C LEU A 59 6.87 -2.37 -1.23
N ASP A 60 6.78 -3.57 -1.82
CA ASP A 60 6.55 -3.74 -3.25
C ASP A 60 5.21 -3.09 -3.69
N LEU A 61 4.14 -3.30 -2.92
CA LEU A 61 2.82 -2.69 -3.17
C LEU A 61 2.83 -1.17 -2.99
N VAL A 62 3.58 -0.66 -2.00
CA VAL A 62 3.75 0.78 -1.77
C VAL A 62 4.42 1.45 -2.97
N ASP A 63 5.46 0.83 -3.51
CA ASP A 63 6.17 1.35 -4.68
C ASP A 63 5.29 1.32 -5.93
N GLU A 64 4.48 0.27 -6.11
CA GLU A 64 3.48 0.22 -7.18
C GLU A 64 2.45 1.35 -7.05
N ALA A 65 1.88 1.55 -5.86
CA ALA A 65 0.92 2.63 -5.59
C ALA A 65 1.51 4.01 -5.90
N ARG A 66 2.76 4.27 -5.48
CA ARG A 66 3.47 5.52 -5.79
C ARG A 66 3.69 5.69 -7.29
N SER A 67 4.06 4.62 -7.99
CA SER A 67 4.26 4.64 -9.43
C SER A 67 2.98 5.07 -10.16
N ARG A 68 1.82 4.52 -9.76
CA ARG A 68 0.52 4.89 -10.34
C ARG A 68 0.09 6.31 -10.03
N VAL A 69 0.26 6.75 -8.78
CA VAL A 69 0.00 8.15 -8.40
C VAL A 69 0.85 9.10 -9.24
N ARG A 70 2.12 8.76 -9.47
CA ARG A 70 3.02 9.53 -10.33
C ARG A 70 2.53 9.54 -11.78
N ALA A 71 2.16 8.40 -12.34
CA ALA A 71 1.61 8.30 -13.70
C ALA A 71 0.33 9.14 -13.86
N HIS A 72 -0.59 9.08 -12.89
CA HIS A 72 -1.79 9.92 -12.88
C HIS A 72 -1.46 11.43 -12.84
N ARG A 73 -0.48 11.84 -12.03
CA ARG A 73 -0.04 13.25 -11.98
C ARG A 73 0.58 13.72 -13.30
N LEU A 74 1.32 12.86 -14.00
CA LEU A 74 1.94 13.17 -15.28
C LEU A 74 0.97 13.10 -16.48
N GLY A 75 -0.07 12.27 -16.40
CA GLY A 75 -1.05 12.09 -17.47
C GLY A 75 -2.13 13.17 -17.55
N ARG A 76 -2.19 14.09 -16.56
CA ARG A 76 -3.20 15.18 -16.50
C ARG A 76 -2.73 16.50 -17.11
N THR A 77 -1.59 16.52 -17.80
CA THR A 77 -1.16 17.61 -18.68
C THR A 77 -1.66 17.32 -20.10
N GLY A 78 -2.91 17.72 -20.39
CA GLY A 78 -3.55 17.61 -21.69
C GLY A 78 -4.79 18.47 -21.74
#